data_AF-A0A845XBX3-F1
#
_entry.id   AF-A0A845XBX3-F1
#
_cell.length_a   1.000
_cell.length_b   1.000
_cell.length_c   1.000
_cell.angle_alpha   90.00
_cell.angle_beta   90.00
_cell.angle_gamma   90.00
#
_symmetry.space_group_name_H-M   'P 1'
#
loop_
_entity.id
_entity.type
_entity.pdbx_description
1 polymer ?
#
loop_
_entity_poly.entity_id
_entity_poly.type
_entity_poly.pdbx_seq_one_letter_code
_entity_poly.pdbx_strand_id
1 'polypeptide(L)'
;MLINGQSLIQIIRDIERPYAQQEYDQRMTEGEPKADLGQRDDLTGDYLYLPPSLILPPSRNFWGEPYDHGFITEPDDPVNQKSLILSCICGITECWFLLAKITVSDEMVRWDDFQQFHRDWFYGGLAFTFERSQYDTAFNAVHL
;
A
#
# COMPACT_ATOMS: atom_id res chain seq x y z
N MET A 1 1.32 -11.21 -4.47
CA MET A 1 2.60 -10.77 -5.09
C MET A 1 3.73 -11.10 -4.12
N LEU A 2 4.83 -11.67 -4.61
CA LEU A 2 6.01 -11.96 -3.81
C LEU A 2 7.14 -11.00 -4.22
N ILE A 3 7.81 -10.41 -3.25
CA ILE A 3 9.01 -9.60 -3.44
C ILE A 3 10.13 -10.35 -2.73
N ASN A 4 11.15 -10.77 -3.48
CA ASN A 4 12.26 -11.59 -2.96
C ASN A 4 11.79 -12.83 -2.19
N GLY A 5 10.69 -13.46 -2.63
CA GLY A 5 10.10 -14.65 -2.00
C GLY A 5 9.20 -14.38 -0.80
N GLN A 6 9.03 -13.13 -0.36
CA GLN A 6 8.16 -12.75 0.75
C GLN A 6 6.89 -12.04 0.26
N SER A 7 5.77 -12.28 0.93
CA SER A 7 4.51 -11.55 0.67
C SER A 7 4.67 -10.07 1.01
N LEU A 8 4.31 -9.17 0.10
CA LEU A 8 4.31 -7.74 0.38
C LEU A 8 3.44 -7.41 1.59
N ILE A 9 2.23 -7.99 1.67
CA ILE A 9 1.32 -7.77 2.82
C ILE A 9 1.99 -8.17 4.13
N GLN A 10 2.80 -9.24 4.14
CA GLN A 10 3.51 -9.64 5.36
C GLN A 10 4.62 -8.65 5.73
N ILE A 11 5.38 -8.14 4.75
CA ILE A 11 6.38 -7.10 4.99
C ILE A 11 5.73 -5.86 5.61
N ILE A 12 4.62 -5.41 5.02
CA ILE A 12 3.86 -4.26 5.50
C ILE A 12 3.31 -4.50 6.90
N ARG A 13 2.71 -5.67 7.15
CA ARG A 13 2.21 -6.06 8.47
C ARG A 13 3.27 -5.93 9.56
N ASP A 14 4.48 -6.40 9.30
CA ASP A 14 5.54 -6.39 10.30
C ASP A 14 6.06 -4.97 10.60
N ILE A 15 6.04 -4.08 9.60
CA ILE A 15 6.36 -2.66 9.77
C ILE A 15 5.26 -1.91 10.54
N GLU A 16 3.99 -2.19 10.24
CA GLU A 16 2.84 -1.52 10.85
C GLU A 16 2.58 -1.96 12.29
N ARG A 17 3.00 -3.18 12.65
CA ARG A 17 2.75 -3.78 13.97
C ARG A 17 3.05 -2.89 15.17
N PRO A 18 4.26 -2.33 15.33
CA PRO A 18 4.54 -1.46 16.48
C PRO A 18 3.57 -0.27 16.57
N TYR A 19 3.18 0.33 15.44
CA TYR A 19 2.29 1.47 15.43
C TYR A 19 0.84 1.10 15.78
N ALA A 20 0.33 -0.01 15.22
CA ALA A 20 -0.99 -0.51 15.55
C ALA A 20 -1.12 -0.86 17.03
N GLN A 21 -0.09 -1.49 17.60
CA GLN A 21 -0.03 -1.82 19.01
C GLN A 21 -0.03 -0.57 19.90
N GLN A 22 0.73 0.45 19.50
CA GLN A 22 0.76 1.73 20.20
C GLN A 22 -0.59 2.44 20.14
N GLU A 23 -1.23 2.48 18.98
CA GLU A 23 -2.58 3.07 18.79
C GLU A 23 -3.61 2.36 19.68
N TYR A 24 -3.59 1.02 19.69
CA TYR A 24 -4.47 0.23 20.55
C TYR A 24 -4.25 0.53 22.03
N ASP A 25 -2.99 0.53 22.50
CA ASP A 25 -2.66 0.77 23.91
C ASP A 25 -3.05 2.18 24.36
N GLN A 26 -2.91 3.17 23.48
CA GLN A 26 -3.36 4.52 23.72
C GLN A 26 -4.88 4.58 23.88
N ARG A 27 -5.65 4.03 22.94
CA ARG A 27 -7.12 4.05 22.98
C ARG A 27 -7.69 3.30 24.18
N MET A 28 -7.06 2.19 24.57
CA MET A 28 -7.37 1.48 25.82
C MET A 28 -7.15 2.38 27.05
N THR A 29 -6.08 3.18 27.06
CA THR A 29 -5.78 4.12 28.15
C THR A 29 -6.79 5.27 28.19
N GLU A 30 -7.29 5.69 27.02
CA GLU A 30 -8.35 6.70 26.88
C GLU A 30 -9.75 6.17 27.25
N GLY A 31 -9.86 4.88 27.56
CA GLY A 31 -11.07 4.25 28.09
C GLY A 31 -12.00 3.67 27.04
N GLU A 32 -11.53 3.50 25.80
CA GLU A 32 -12.33 2.86 24.77
C GLU A 32 -12.57 1.37 25.09
N PRO A 33 -13.80 0.85 24.94
CA PRO A 33 -14.10 -0.55 25.23
C PRO A 33 -13.33 -1.49 24.30
N LYS A 34 -12.76 -2.56 24.86
CA LYS A 34 -12.10 -3.61 24.07
C LYS A 34 -13.01 -4.22 22.99
N ALA A 35 -14.33 -4.24 23.22
CA ALA A 35 -15.30 -4.73 22.24
C ALA A 35 -15.32 -3.90 20.94
N ASP A 36 -15.00 -2.60 21.02
CA ASP A 36 -14.99 -1.67 19.89
C ASP A 36 -13.61 -1.64 19.20
N LEU A 37 -12.54 -1.95 19.94
CA LEU A 37 -11.16 -1.96 19.45
C LEU A 37 -10.74 -3.23 18.72
N GLY A 38 -11.37 -4.37 18.99
CA GLY A 38 -10.92 -5.67 18.49
C GLY A 38 -9.68 -6.19 19.22
N GLN A 39 -8.79 -6.89 18.50
CA GLN A 39 -7.50 -7.34 19.02
C GLN A 39 -6.40 -6.30 18.77
N ARG A 40 -5.39 -6.35 19.63
CA ARG A 40 -4.24 -5.42 19.65
C ARG A 40 -3.44 -5.33 18.34
N ASP A 41 -3.53 -6.36 17.49
CA ASP A 41 -2.81 -6.43 16.21
C ASP A 41 -3.75 -6.36 14.99
N ASP A 42 -5.05 -6.13 15.17
CA ASP A 42 -6.03 -6.23 14.06
C ASP A 42 -5.81 -5.18 12.97
N LEU A 43 -5.24 -4.01 13.29
CA LEU A 43 -4.99 -2.96 12.30
C LEU A 43 -3.79 -3.24 11.37
N THR A 44 -3.12 -4.40 11.49
CA THR A 44 -1.84 -4.68 10.83
C THR A 44 -2.01 -5.56 9.60
N GLY A 45 -1.67 -5.03 8.42
CA GLY A 45 -1.67 -5.83 7.20
C GLY A 45 -3.05 -6.30 6.74
N ASP A 46 -4.13 -5.66 7.18
CA ASP A 46 -5.52 -5.91 6.78
C ASP A 46 -5.81 -5.36 5.38
N TYR A 47 -5.08 -5.93 4.42
CA TYR A 47 -5.07 -5.54 3.03
C TYR A 47 -5.42 -6.68 2.08
N LEU A 48 -5.93 -6.31 0.91
CA LEU A 48 -6.06 -7.16 -0.28
C LEU A 48 -5.14 -6.65 -1.38
N TYR A 49 -4.64 -7.58 -2.19
CA TYR A 49 -4.02 -7.22 -3.46
C TYR A 49 -5.07 -6.60 -4.40
N LEU A 50 -4.62 -5.66 -5.22
CA LEU A 50 -5.48 -5.00 -6.17
C LEU A 50 -5.96 -5.94 -7.29
N PRO A 51 -7.16 -5.70 -7.83
CA PRO A 51 -7.64 -6.43 -8.98
C PRO A 51 -6.75 -6.18 -10.21
N PRO A 52 -6.65 -7.15 -11.14
CA PRO A 52 -5.88 -7.00 -12.38
C PRO A 52 -6.19 -5.72 -13.16
N SER A 53 -7.44 -5.26 -13.18
CA SER A 53 -7.85 -4.03 -13.88
C SER A 53 -7.17 -2.76 -13.38
N LEU A 54 -6.67 -2.75 -12.14
CA LEU A 54 -5.96 -1.60 -11.56
C LEU A 54 -4.44 -1.72 -11.69
N ILE A 55 -3.89 -2.89 -12.00
CA ILE A 55 -2.43 -3.12 -12.00
C ILE A 55 -1.87 -3.57 -13.36
N LEU A 56 -2.71 -4.08 -14.26
CA LEU A 56 -2.32 -4.49 -15.62
C LEU A 56 -2.77 -3.44 -16.64
N PRO A 57 -2.11 -3.37 -17.82
CA PRO A 57 -2.58 -2.52 -18.91
C PRO A 57 -4.08 -2.76 -19.23
N PRO A 58 -4.85 -1.70 -19.53
CA PRO A 58 -4.42 -0.33 -19.81
C PRO A 58 -4.10 0.53 -18.57
N SER A 59 -4.28 0.01 -17.35
CA SER A 59 -3.86 0.76 -16.15
C SER A 59 -2.36 1.03 -16.16
N ARG A 60 -2.00 2.23 -15.72
CA ARG A 60 -0.62 2.69 -15.57
C ARG A 60 -0.26 2.96 -14.10
N ASN A 61 -1.14 2.58 -13.16
CA ASN A 61 -0.91 2.72 -11.72
C ASN A 61 0.43 2.09 -11.30
N PHE A 62 0.76 0.90 -11.81
CA PHE A 62 2.02 0.22 -11.54
C PHE A 62 3.19 0.67 -12.44
N TRP A 63 3.00 1.71 -13.25
CA TRP A 63 4.03 2.35 -14.08
C TRP A 63 4.28 3.82 -13.71
N GLY A 64 3.94 4.21 -12.48
CA GLY A 64 4.21 5.57 -11.99
C GLY A 64 3.23 6.63 -12.50
N GLU A 65 2.09 6.20 -13.03
CA GLU A 65 0.96 7.08 -13.34
C GLU A 65 -0.21 6.69 -12.41
N PRO A 66 -0.26 7.26 -11.20
CA PRO A 66 -1.34 7.00 -10.25
C PRO A 66 -2.70 7.28 -10.87
N TYR A 67 -3.69 6.44 -10.55
CA TYR A 67 -5.07 6.75 -10.87
C TYR A 67 -5.70 7.61 -9.77
N ASP A 68 -6.78 8.29 -10.11
CA ASP A 68 -7.55 9.09 -9.17
C ASP A 68 -8.22 8.20 -8.12
N HIS A 69 -7.77 8.31 -6.87
CA HIS A 69 -8.32 7.58 -5.72
C HIS A 69 -9.64 8.19 -5.20
N GLY A 70 -10.19 9.22 -5.86
CA GLY A 70 -11.52 9.78 -5.58
C GLY A 70 -11.61 10.65 -4.32
N PHE A 71 -10.51 10.85 -3.60
CA PHE A 71 -10.44 11.80 -2.49
C PHE A 71 -9.92 13.14 -2.99
N ILE A 72 -10.59 14.22 -2.61
CA ILE A 72 -10.13 15.58 -2.90
C ILE A 72 -9.05 15.95 -1.88
N THR A 73 -7.86 16.22 -2.38
CA THR A 73 -6.70 16.70 -1.62
C THR A 73 -6.20 18.00 -2.25
N GLU A 74 -5.24 18.66 -1.60
CA GLU A 74 -4.60 19.83 -2.21
C GLU A 74 -3.87 19.41 -3.49
N PRO A 75 -3.86 20.23 -4.56
CA PRO A 75 -3.26 19.85 -5.85
C PRO A 75 -1.79 19.40 -5.77
N ASP A 76 -1.02 19.93 -4.83
CA ASP A 76 0.39 19.63 -4.59
C ASP A 76 0.62 18.60 -3.48
N ASP A 77 -0.43 17.99 -2.93
CA ASP A 77 -0.30 16.94 -1.93
C ASP A 77 0.50 15.76 -2.51
N PRO A 78 1.60 15.33 -1.86
CA PRO A 78 2.42 14.20 -2.31
C PRO A 78 1.63 12.92 -2.58
N VAL A 79 0.50 12.74 -1.91
CA VAL A 79 -0.40 11.59 -2.09
C VAL A 79 -0.89 11.44 -3.53
N ASN A 80 -1.07 12.56 -4.24
CA ASN A 80 -1.53 12.60 -5.63
C ASN A 80 -0.47 12.07 -6.60
N GLN A 81 0.78 11.89 -6.15
CA GLN A 81 1.89 11.34 -6.91
C GLN A 81 2.20 9.89 -6.52
N LYS A 82 1.34 9.24 -5.72
CA LYS A 82 1.55 7.88 -5.24
C LYS A 82 0.51 6.93 -5.80
N SER A 83 0.98 5.78 -6.27
CA SER A 83 0.17 4.69 -6.78
C SER A 83 -0.44 3.90 -5.65
N LEU A 84 -1.66 3.41 -5.84
CA LEU A 84 -2.29 2.49 -4.90
C LEU A 84 -1.67 1.11 -5.04
N ILE A 85 -1.23 0.51 -3.93
CA ILE A 85 -0.52 -0.78 -3.93
C ILE A 85 -1.36 -1.88 -3.31
N LEU A 86 -2.09 -1.55 -2.24
CA LEU A 86 -2.95 -2.47 -1.51
C LEU A 86 -4.28 -1.81 -1.16
N SER A 87 -5.35 -2.59 -1.19
CA SER A 87 -6.72 -2.16 -0.90
C SER A 87 -7.19 -2.68 0.45
N CYS A 88 -8.26 -2.11 1.00
CA CYS A 88 -8.84 -2.57 2.26
C CYS A 88 -9.57 -3.91 2.11
N ILE A 89 -9.49 -4.76 3.14
CA ILE A 89 -10.24 -6.03 3.22
C ILE A 89 -11.77 -5.88 3.22
N CYS A 90 -12.31 -4.68 3.47
CA CYS A 90 -13.74 -4.43 3.39
C CYS A 90 -14.30 -4.47 1.95
N GLY A 91 -13.43 -4.56 0.94
CA GLY A 91 -13.79 -4.62 -0.48
C GLY A 91 -13.97 -3.26 -1.15
N ILE A 92 -13.87 -2.16 -0.39
CA ILE A 92 -13.77 -0.81 -0.93
C ILE A 92 -12.29 -0.46 -1.06
N THR A 93 -11.84 -0.24 -2.29
CA THR A 93 -10.42 -0.10 -2.63
C THR A 93 -9.78 1.04 -1.86
N GLU A 94 -10.48 2.16 -1.76
CA GLU A 94 -10.02 3.45 -1.25
C GLU A 94 -10.35 3.64 0.25
N CYS A 95 -10.84 2.62 0.95
CA CYS A 95 -11.27 2.76 2.35
C CYS A 95 -10.10 2.85 3.35
N TRP A 96 -9.09 1.99 3.20
CA TRP A 96 -7.87 1.94 4.02
C TRP A 96 -6.75 1.41 3.14
N PHE A 97 -6.29 2.24 2.22
CA PHE A 97 -5.38 1.85 1.17
C PHE A 97 -3.94 2.22 1.49
N LEU A 98 -3.03 1.38 0.97
CA LEU A 98 -1.61 1.63 1.02
C LEU A 98 -1.14 2.19 -0.31
N LEU A 99 -0.38 3.27 -0.23
CA LEU A 99 0.20 3.99 -1.35
C LEU A 99 1.71 3.79 -1.38
N ALA A 100 2.31 3.92 -2.57
CA ALA A 100 3.75 4.10 -2.73
C ALA A 100 4.03 4.97 -3.95
N LYS A 101 5.12 5.73 -3.91
CA LYS A 101 5.66 6.37 -5.10
C LYS A 101 6.28 5.31 -5.99
N ILE A 102 5.86 5.27 -7.25
CA ILE A 102 6.47 4.42 -8.28
C ILE A 102 7.21 5.31 -9.26
N THR A 103 8.54 5.13 -9.33
CA THR A 103 9.39 5.81 -10.31
C THR A 103 9.84 4.80 -11.35
N VAL A 104 9.62 5.12 -12.63
CA VAL A 104 9.95 4.26 -13.76
C VAL A 104 11.02 4.92 -14.61
N SER A 105 12.08 4.18 -14.93
CA SER A 105 13.09 4.55 -15.94
C SER A 105 13.19 3.46 -17.01
N ASP A 106 14.10 3.65 -17.96
CA ASP A 106 14.38 2.68 -19.02
C ASP A 106 14.99 1.38 -18.47
N GLU A 107 15.67 1.43 -17.32
CA GLU A 107 16.40 0.29 -16.75
C GLU A 107 15.72 -0.30 -15.52
N MET A 108 14.99 0.50 -14.74
CA MET A 108 14.49 0.10 -13.44
C MET A 108 13.08 0.61 -13.14
N VAL A 109 12.38 -0.11 -12.27
CA VAL A 109 11.17 0.37 -11.59
C VAL A 109 11.46 0.39 -10.09
N ARG A 110 11.23 1.54 -9.44
CA ARG A 110 11.44 1.70 -8.01
C ARG A 110 10.13 2.03 -7.32
N TRP A 111 9.83 1.30 -6.25
CA TRP A 111 8.72 1.59 -5.35
C TRP A 111 9.31 2.06 -4.02
N ASP A 112 8.94 3.24 -3.56
CA ASP A 112 9.37 3.81 -2.28
C ASP A 112 8.35 4.80 -1.73
N ASP A 113 8.68 5.49 -0.63
CA ASP A 113 7.81 6.50 -0.01
C ASP A 113 6.39 5.96 0.28
N PHE A 114 6.35 4.77 0.89
CA PHE A 114 5.12 4.10 1.30
C PHE A 114 4.34 4.95 2.31
N GLN A 115 3.02 4.93 2.19
CA GLN A 115 2.13 5.72 3.04
C GLN A 115 0.78 5.02 3.20
N GLN A 116 0.24 5.03 4.42
CA GLN A 116 -1.15 4.68 4.69
C GLN A 116 -1.97 5.97 4.65
N PHE A 117 -2.96 6.07 3.76
CA PHE A 117 -3.69 7.32 3.53
C PHE A 117 -4.31 7.93 4.81
N HIS A 118 -4.80 7.10 5.72
CA HIS A 118 -5.48 7.51 6.96
C HIS A 118 -4.58 7.49 8.20
N ARG A 119 -3.29 7.12 8.09
CA ARG A 119 -2.37 7.06 9.22
C ARG A 119 -0.99 7.58 8.87
N ASP A 120 -0.46 8.41 9.74
CA ASP A 120 0.92 8.92 9.64
C ASP A 120 1.92 7.91 10.22
N TRP A 121 1.91 6.69 9.67
CA TRP A 121 2.84 5.63 10.04
C TRP A 121 4.08 5.68 9.15
N PHE A 122 5.24 5.55 9.78
CA PHE A 122 6.51 5.63 9.06
C PHE A 122 7.02 4.25 8.63
N TYR A 123 7.27 4.09 7.34
CA TYR A 123 7.69 2.83 6.72
C TYR A 123 9.21 2.64 6.67
N GLY A 124 10.00 3.39 7.45
CA GLY A 124 11.43 3.11 7.63
C GLY A 124 12.30 3.32 6.38
N GLY A 125 11.82 4.05 5.37
CA GLY A 125 12.50 4.16 4.07
C GLY A 125 12.42 2.87 3.24
N LEU A 126 11.42 2.02 3.49
CA LEU A 126 11.14 0.83 2.69
C LEU A 126 11.16 1.18 1.20
N ALA A 127 11.95 0.43 0.44
CA ALA A 127 12.05 0.59 -0.99
C ALA A 127 12.29 -0.76 -1.66
N PHE A 128 11.71 -0.92 -2.85
CA PHE A 128 11.95 -2.04 -3.74
C PHE A 128 12.45 -1.51 -5.07
N THR A 129 13.37 -2.23 -5.70
CA THR A 129 13.87 -1.88 -7.03
C THR A 129 13.89 -3.13 -7.88
N PHE A 130 13.29 -3.03 -9.06
CA PHE A 130 13.11 -4.09 -10.02
C PHE A 130 13.79 -3.71 -11.32
N GLU A 131 14.38 -4.68 -12.01
CA GLU A 131 14.83 -4.49 -13.38
C GLU A 131 13.62 -4.33 -14.30
N ARG A 132 13.68 -3.36 -15.22
CA ARG A 132 12.53 -2.93 -16.01
C ARG A 132 11.95 -4.04 -16.88
N SER A 133 12.78 -4.82 -17.56
CA SER A 133 12.32 -5.89 -18.46
C SER A 133 11.63 -7.04 -17.71
N GLN A 134 12.13 -7.39 -16.52
CA GLN A 134 11.52 -8.40 -15.64
C GLN A 134 10.18 -7.92 -15.08
N TYR A 135 10.12 -6.65 -14.68
CA TYR A 135 8.89 -6.02 -14.19
C TYR A 135 7.80 -6.03 -15.27
N ASP A 136 8.12 -5.51 -16.46
CA ASP A 136 7.19 -5.48 -17.58
C ASP A 136 6.75 -6.90 -17.97
N THR A 137 7.66 -7.87 -17.96
CA THR A 137 7.31 -9.28 -18.22
C THR A 137 6.32 -9.82 -17.17
N ALA A 138 6.56 -9.57 -15.89
CA ALA A 138 5.70 -10.05 -14.80
C ALA A 138 4.26 -9.49 -14.88
N PHE A 139 4.11 -8.24 -15.32
CA PHE A 139 2.80 -7.57 -15.42
C PHE A 139 2.18 -7.60 -16.82
N ASN A 140 2.91 -7.99 -17.88
CA ASN A 140 2.34 -8.20 -19.22
C ASN A 140 2.01 -9.66 -19.52
N ALA A 141 2.62 -10.62 -18.81
CA ALA A 141 2.39 -12.06 -19.02
C ALA A 141 1.00 -12.53 -18.57
N VAL A 142 0.20 -11.67 -17.92
CA VAL A 142 -1.17 -11.99 -17.52
C VAL A 142 -2.13 -11.60 -18.65
N HIS A 143 -2.06 -12.32 -19.77
CA HIS A 143 -3.21 -12.46 -20.67
C HIS A 143 -4.01 -13.68 -20.18
N LEU A 144 -5.14 -13.41 -19.51
CA LEU A 144 -6.23 -14.38 -19.38
C LEU A 144 -7.14 -14.28 -20.60
#